data_AF-A0AAW0WKL9-F1
#
_entry.id   AF-A0AAW0WKL9-F1
#
_cell.length_a   1.000
_cell.length_b   1.000
_cell.length_c   1.000
_cell.angle_alpha   90.00
_cell.angle_beta   90.00
_cell.angle_gamma   90.00
#
_symmetry.space_group_name_H-M   'P 1'
#
loop_
_entity.id
_entity.type
_entity.pdbx_description
1 polymer ?
#
loop_
_entity_poly.entity_id
_entity_poly.type
_entity_poly.pdbx_seq_one_letter_code
_entity_poly.pdbx_strand_id
1 'polypeptide(L)'
;MLPSPERAGPPQRPARGVRPARPPPPPAHLYCPPLTDRPRPHQCPPPPPRTACPRPAHSTHGQQFAHGYHFRNGTSTGGGRRAKWCGKAASWAWIPLNAAARVESALNTCWPTPSLHALLACLPCLTSSDTLSETGLADREDVDRGVGVGEEGVGVARPLAPPPAPPSTSSSSASSGESDVGASPSPDHQPGGGSEESAHGLVTIRMKPDEGGKFGFNVKGGADQNLPVLVSRVAPNTPADRCYPRLNEGDQVLLINGRDVSAMTHEQVVNFIRASRECHSGELVLTVKQNVYLAEELEEPAFQYVPEALPTSVSVGVPGSQTAPLHESMLLLSEGLEAGSLVAQFEQMYRRKPGLTVAEARRPENEKKNRYRDISPYDTTRVILTNAVSGDYINASYVNMEIQGSGIINRYIACQGPLAGTCTDFWQMVWEQQSTLVVMLTTVVEQGRVKCHRYWPRLYETVDFGTLQVTCLKEEETTGFAFREFTLINTQNQDERHITHMQYLAWPDHGVPDDSTEFLNFVAQVRQARTGMVEPTIVHCSAGIGRTGVLILMETAQCLIEANEPVYPLDVVRSMRDQRAMMIQTASQFRFVCEAIERVYSEGLVKPLAEYQQR
;
A
#
# COMPACT_ATOMS: atom_id res chain seq x y z
N MET A 1 -74.84 -2.55 15.93
CA MET A 1 -74.44 -3.45 17.02
C MET A 1 -73.32 -4.35 16.51
N LEU A 2 -72.42 -4.81 17.37
CA LEU A 2 -71.51 -5.93 17.08
C LEU A 2 -72.35 -7.24 16.97
N PRO A 3 -71.90 -8.27 16.22
CA PRO A 3 -70.97 -9.23 16.83
C PRO A 3 -69.88 -9.82 15.90
N SER A 4 -68.70 -10.01 16.47
CA SER A 4 -67.89 -11.23 16.32
C SER A 4 -68.28 -12.19 17.47
N PRO A 5 -67.89 -13.50 17.50
CA PRO A 5 -66.84 -14.18 16.72
C PRO A 5 -67.24 -15.58 16.19
N GLU A 6 -66.29 -16.33 15.60
CA GLU A 6 -65.80 -17.60 16.19
C GLU A 6 -64.56 -18.20 15.47
N ARG A 7 -63.83 -19.07 16.20
CA ARG A 7 -62.70 -19.91 15.80
C ARG A 7 -63.04 -21.35 16.28
N ALA A 8 -62.56 -22.46 15.71
CA ALA A 8 -61.72 -22.73 14.54
C ALA A 8 -61.88 -24.22 14.15
N GLY A 9 -61.27 -24.66 13.03
CA GLY A 9 -61.15 -26.08 12.66
C GLY A 9 -59.72 -26.43 12.21
N PRO A 10 -59.19 -27.64 12.51
CA PRO A 10 -57.83 -28.04 12.16
C PRO A 10 -57.66 -28.39 10.66
N PRO A 11 -56.43 -28.28 10.10
CA PRO A 11 -56.20 -28.43 8.67
C PRO A 11 -56.30 -29.87 8.17
N GLN A 12 -56.87 -30.04 6.97
CA GLN A 12 -56.91 -31.32 6.26
C GLN A 12 -55.55 -31.67 5.63
N ARG A 13 -55.26 -32.97 5.47
CA ARG A 13 -54.04 -33.45 4.81
C ARG A 13 -54.14 -33.27 3.28
N PRO A 14 -53.15 -32.64 2.61
CA PRO A 14 -53.08 -32.64 1.15
C PRO A 14 -52.71 -34.03 0.60
N ALA A 15 -53.11 -34.29 -0.65
CA ALA A 15 -52.90 -35.57 -1.32
C ALA A 15 -51.44 -35.79 -1.79
N ARG A 16 -51.13 -37.02 -2.21
CA ARG A 16 -49.80 -37.41 -2.74
C ARG A 16 -49.49 -36.70 -4.06
N GLY A 17 -48.64 -35.68 -4.02
CA GLY A 17 -47.98 -35.12 -5.21
C GLY A 17 -46.93 -36.09 -5.80
N VAL A 18 -46.78 -36.06 -7.12
CA VAL A 18 -45.79 -36.87 -7.87
C VAL A 18 -44.39 -36.30 -7.66
N ARG A 19 -43.38 -37.17 -7.48
CA ARG A 19 -41.97 -36.74 -7.41
C ARG A 19 -41.41 -36.46 -8.81
N PRO A 20 -40.66 -35.36 -9.04
CA PRO A 20 -39.88 -35.20 -10.26
C PRO A 20 -38.78 -36.26 -10.34
N ALA A 21 -38.39 -36.63 -11.57
CA ALA A 21 -37.33 -37.59 -11.82
C ALA A 21 -35.94 -37.03 -11.44
N ARG A 22 -35.02 -37.93 -11.03
CA ARG A 22 -33.61 -37.57 -10.86
C ARG A 22 -32.93 -37.37 -12.23
N PRO A 23 -31.97 -36.44 -12.36
CA PRO A 23 -31.05 -36.45 -13.49
C PRO A 23 -30.18 -37.72 -13.50
N PRO A 24 -29.66 -38.15 -14.66
CA PRO A 24 -28.76 -39.30 -14.76
C PRO A 24 -27.39 -39.01 -14.12
N PRO A 25 -26.65 -40.05 -13.69
CA PRO A 25 -25.27 -39.89 -13.21
C PRO A 25 -24.30 -39.55 -14.37
N PRO A 26 -23.14 -38.93 -14.08
CA PRO A 26 -22.09 -38.72 -15.07
C PRO A 26 -21.50 -40.05 -15.58
N PRO A 27 -20.89 -40.07 -16.78
CA PRO A 27 -20.29 -41.27 -17.35
C PRO A 27 -19.12 -41.79 -16.50
N ALA A 28 -18.98 -43.11 -16.42
CA ALA A 28 -17.94 -43.76 -15.62
C ALA A 28 -16.54 -43.55 -16.23
N HIS A 29 -15.54 -43.26 -15.38
CA HIS A 29 -14.14 -43.26 -15.78
C HIS A 29 -13.69 -44.65 -16.23
N LEU A 30 -12.91 -44.71 -17.31
CA LEU A 30 -12.27 -45.93 -17.78
C LEU A 30 -11.21 -46.38 -16.77
N TYR A 31 -11.39 -47.57 -16.20
CA TYR A 31 -10.36 -48.24 -15.39
C TYR A 31 -9.20 -48.69 -16.30
N CYS A 32 -8.00 -48.19 -16.04
CA CYS A 32 -6.77 -48.85 -16.50
C CYS A 32 -6.43 -50.03 -15.55
N PRO A 33 -5.95 -51.18 -16.07
CA PRO A 33 -5.55 -52.31 -15.26
C PRO A 33 -4.24 -52.05 -14.49
N PRO A 34 -3.97 -52.75 -13.38
CA PRO A 34 -2.78 -52.54 -12.56
C PRO A 34 -1.51 -53.06 -13.24
N LEU A 35 -0.47 -52.23 -13.31
CA LEU A 35 0.87 -52.64 -13.73
C LEU A 35 1.64 -53.25 -12.56
N THR A 36 1.74 -54.58 -12.54
CA THR A 36 2.67 -55.31 -11.69
C THR A 36 4.05 -55.38 -12.34
N ASP A 37 4.98 -54.49 -11.98
CA ASP A 37 6.29 -54.92 -11.48
C ASP A 37 7.12 -53.78 -10.85
N ARG A 38 8.09 -54.12 -9.98
CA ARG A 38 9.06 -53.18 -9.40
C ARG A 38 10.51 -53.65 -9.64
N PRO A 39 11.28 -52.97 -10.52
CA PRO A 39 12.73 -53.00 -10.44
C PRO A 39 13.21 -52.34 -9.13
N ARG A 40 14.31 -52.85 -8.56
CA ARG A 40 14.96 -52.23 -7.39
C ARG A 40 15.93 -51.12 -7.85
N PRO A 41 16.15 -50.06 -7.04
CA PRO A 41 17.15 -49.05 -7.38
C PRO A 41 18.57 -49.66 -7.34
N HIS A 42 19.34 -49.44 -8.41
CA HIS A 42 20.77 -49.75 -8.44
C HIS A 42 21.59 -48.61 -7.85
N GLN A 43 22.73 -48.95 -7.23
CA GLN A 43 23.63 -48.00 -6.57
C GLN A 43 24.56 -47.30 -7.57
N CYS A 44 24.76 -45.99 -7.41
CA CYS A 44 25.78 -45.25 -8.17
C CYS A 44 27.18 -45.40 -7.53
N PRO A 45 28.24 -45.72 -8.30
CA PRO A 45 29.61 -45.75 -7.80
C PRO A 45 30.26 -44.34 -7.76
N PRO A 46 31.32 -44.14 -6.95
CA PRO A 46 32.01 -42.85 -6.80
C PRO A 46 33.04 -42.57 -7.93
N PRO A 47 33.45 -41.30 -8.13
CA PRO A 47 34.39 -40.90 -9.19
C PRO A 47 35.87 -41.21 -8.85
N PRO A 48 36.72 -41.48 -9.87
CA PRO A 48 38.16 -41.75 -9.70
C PRO A 48 39.04 -40.47 -9.60
N PRO A 49 40.30 -40.58 -9.11
CA PRO A 49 41.18 -39.44 -8.79
C PRO A 49 41.99 -38.88 -9.97
N ARG A 50 42.62 -37.70 -9.77
CA ARG A 50 43.49 -37.00 -10.73
C ARG A 50 44.95 -37.51 -10.70
N THR A 51 45.64 -37.39 -11.84
CA THR A 51 47.11 -37.55 -12.00
C THR A 51 47.71 -36.35 -12.76
N ALA A 52 49.04 -36.17 -12.74
CA ALA A 52 49.72 -34.89 -13.05
C ALA A 52 50.89 -35.01 -14.06
N CYS A 53 51.78 -33.99 -14.08
CA CYS A 53 53.06 -33.83 -14.82
C CYS A 53 52.98 -33.21 -16.24
N PRO A 54 54.06 -32.58 -16.79
CA PRO A 54 55.24 -31.92 -16.16
C PRO A 54 55.61 -30.52 -16.75
N ARG A 55 56.68 -29.87 -16.23
CA ARG A 55 57.35 -28.66 -16.80
C ARG A 55 58.55 -29.01 -17.72
N PRO A 56 58.95 -28.12 -18.65
CA PRO A 56 60.05 -27.14 -18.44
C PRO A 56 59.57 -25.67 -18.68
N ALA A 57 60.30 -24.59 -19.04
CA ALA A 57 61.72 -24.31 -19.41
C ALA A 57 62.12 -22.82 -19.13
N HIS A 58 63.24 -22.34 -19.70
CA HIS A 58 63.72 -20.93 -19.79
C HIS A 58 63.91 -20.55 -21.30
N SER A 59 64.12 -19.29 -21.77
CA SER A 59 65.10 -18.28 -21.32
C SER A 59 65.00 -16.84 -21.94
N THR A 60 65.76 -15.91 -21.33
CA THR A 60 66.47 -14.72 -21.92
C THR A 60 65.77 -13.46 -22.49
N HIS A 61 65.69 -12.42 -21.64
CA HIS A 61 66.36 -11.09 -21.73
C HIS A 61 66.11 -10.00 -22.82
N GLY A 62 65.94 -8.75 -22.34
CA GLY A 62 66.05 -7.44 -23.04
C GLY A 62 64.91 -6.48 -22.63
N GLN A 63 65.02 -5.46 -21.76
CA GLN A 63 65.80 -4.19 -21.82
C GLN A 63 65.62 -3.46 -23.17
N GLN A 64 65.25 -2.16 -23.29
CA GLN A 64 65.08 -1.01 -22.34
C GLN A 64 64.13 0.05 -23.00
N PHE A 65 63.73 1.22 -22.44
CA PHE A 65 64.16 1.95 -21.23
C PHE A 65 62.98 2.53 -20.38
N ALA A 66 62.74 3.87 -20.31
CA ALA A 66 62.12 4.49 -19.10
C ALA A 66 61.65 5.99 -19.21
N HIS A 67 61.13 6.52 -18.09
CA HIS A 67 60.74 7.92 -17.76
C HIS A 67 59.45 8.49 -18.41
N GLY A 68 58.70 9.39 -17.75
CA GLY A 68 58.79 9.87 -16.36
C GLY A 68 57.82 11.02 -16.00
N TYR A 69 57.30 11.05 -14.76
CA TYR A 69 56.48 12.14 -14.18
C TYR A 69 57.35 13.41 -13.88
N HIS A 70 56.85 14.64 -13.66
CA HIS A 70 55.96 15.10 -12.57
C HIS A 70 55.63 16.62 -12.63
N PHE A 71 54.47 17.03 -12.07
CA PHE A 71 54.15 18.33 -11.40
C PHE A 71 54.41 19.67 -12.17
N ARG A 72 53.89 20.86 -11.79
CA ARG A 72 53.28 21.37 -10.53
C ARG A 72 52.27 22.52 -10.81
N ASN A 73 51.50 22.94 -9.80
CA ASN A 73 50.54 24.06 -9.87
C ASN A 73 51.20 25.44 -10.12
N GLY A 74 50.46 26.36 -10.75
CA GLY A 74 50.77 27.79 -10.81
C GLY A 74 49.53 28.62 -11.21
N THR A 75 49.29 29.75 -10.53
CA THR A 75 48.07 30.58 -10.68
C THR A 75 48.35 31.96 -11.29
N SER A 76 47.59 32.38 -12.31
CA SER A 76 47.39 33.81 -12.61
C SER A 76 46.09 34.10 -13.38
N THR A 77 45.21 34.88 -12.72
CA THR A 77 44.56 36.12 -13.19
C THR A 77 44.37 36.42 -14.68
N GLY A 78 43.20 36.97 -15.06
CA GLY A 78 43.18 38.01 -16.13
C GLY A 78 41.90 38.23 -16.94
N GLY A 79 41.10 39.22 -16.54
CA GLY A 79 40.38 40.17 -17.43
C GLY A 79 39.70 39.68 -18.72
N GLY A 80 38.40 39.39 -18.66
CA GLY A 80 37.57 39.16 -19.86
C GLY A 80 37.14 40.44 -20.59
N ARG A 81 36.19 40.31 -21.53
CA ARG A 81 35.35 41.43 -22.00
C ARG A 81 34.04 40.92 -22.62
N ARG A 82 32.99 41.76 -22.56
CA ARG A 82 31.68 41.52 -23.19
C ARG A 82 31.76 41.83 -24.69
N ALA A 83 31.08 41.04 -25.51
CA ALA A 83 30.40 41.51 -26.72
C ALA A 83 29.18 40.63 -27.01
N LYS A 84 27.99 41.24 -27.13
CA LYS A 84 26.86 40.68 -27.89
C LYS A 84 26.95 41.25 -29.31
N TRP A 85 26.34 40.60 -30.31
CA TRP A 85 25.18 41.16 -31.04
C TRP A 85 24.61 40.16 -32.07
N CYS A 86 23.50 40.54 -32.72
CA CYS A 86 22.63 39.78 -33.63
C CYS A 86 23.35 38.97 -34.73
N GLY A 87 22.75 37.93 -35.33
CA GLY A 87 21.35 37.46 -35.28
C GLY A 87 20.53 37.87 -36.51
N LYS A 88 19.78 36.93 -37.10
CA LYS A 88 18.75 37.14 -38.14
C LYS A 88 17.89 35.88 -38.31
N ALA A 89 16.64 36.04 -38.73
CA ALA A 89 15.71 34.96 -39.04
C ALA A 89 15.28 35.02 -40.51
N ALA A 90 14.89 33.88 -41.07
CA ALA A 90 14.08 33.77 -42.28
C ALA A 90 13.42 32.38 -42.34
N SER A 91 12.13 32.32 -42.69
CA SER A 91 11.39 31.06 -42.90
C SER A 91 10.40 31.20 -44.05
N TRP A 92 10.51 30.33 -45.05
CA TRP A 92 9.50 30.01 -46.07
C TRP A 92 9.70 28.50 -46.40
N ALA A 93 8.71 27.59 -46.36
CA ALA A 93 7.42 27.53 -47.08
C ALA A 93 7.60 27.07 -48.55
N TRP A 94 6.77 26.22 -49.19
CA TRP A 94 5.47 25.58 -48.84
C TRP A 94 5.06 24.59 -50.01
N ILE A 95 4.18 23.57 -49.77
CA ILE A 95 3.20 22.96 -50.75
C ILE A 95 3.86 21.89 -51.75
N PRO A 96 3.17 20.89 -52.41
CA PRO A 96 2.39 19.73 -51.86
C PRO A 96 2.28 18.41 -52.77
N LEU A 97 1.33 17.49 -52.46
CA LEU A 97 0.56 16.53 -53.35
C LEU A 97 1.30 15.38 -54.13
N ASN A 98 0.68 14.24 -54.51
CA ASN A 98 -0.53 13.52 -54.04
C ASN A 98 -0.63 12.03 -54.49
N ALA A 99 -1.29 11.21 -53.66
CA ALA A 99 -2.28 10.14 -53.94
C ALA A 99 -2.03 8.84 -54.79
N ALA A 100 -2.72 7.78 -54.33
CA ALA A 100 -3.18 6.54 -55.02
C ALA A 100 -2.13 5.43 -55.33
N ALA A 101 -2.45 4.12 -55.40
CA ALA A 101 -3.75 3.41 -55.33
C ALA A 101 -3.68 1.99 -54.67
N ARG A 102 -4.86 1.35 -54.53
CA ARG A 102 -5.15 0.02 -53.93
C ARG A 102 -4.62 -1.19 -54.72
N VAL A 103 -4.46 -2.33 -54.02
CA VAL A 103 -5.06 -3.69 -54.24
C VAL A 103 -4.30 -4.66 -53.30
N GLU A 104 -4.83 -5.53 -52.42
CA GLU A 104 -6.14 -6.13 -52.09
C GLU A 104 -6.14 -7.67 -52.28
N SER A 105 -6.17 -8.40 -51.16
CA SER A 105 -6.38 -9.87 -51.05
C SER A 105 -5.25 -10.79 -51.61
N ALA A 106 -5.15 -12.09 -51.29
CA ALA A 106 -5.94 -12.97 -50.44
C ALA A 106 -5.13 -14.22 -50.00
N LEU A 107 -5.66 -14.99 -49.03
CA LEU A 107 -5.50 -16.47 -48.89
C LEU A 107 -4.06 -17.03 -48.57
N ASN A 108 -3.88 -18.19 -47.89
CA ASN A 108 -4.71 -18.90 -46.90
C ASN A 108 -3.88 -19.96 -46.14
N THR A 109 -4.37 -20.41 -44.97
CA THR A 109 -4.18 -21.76 -44.37
C THR A 109 -2.79 -22.39 -44.09
N CYS A 110 -2.69 -22.91 -42.84
CA CYS A 110 -2.06 -24.17 -42.39
C CYS A 110 -0.67 -24.19 -41.71
N TRP A 111 -0.71 -24.54 -40.40
CA TRP A 111 -0.04 -25.65 -39.66
C TRP A 111 1.25 -26.32 -40.21
N PRO A 112 2.13 -26.89 -39.36
CA PRO A 112 2.37 -26.65 -37.91
C PRO A 112 3.87 -26.53 -37.53
N THR A 113 4.17 -26.48 -36.24
CA THR A 113 5.51 -26.71 -35.63
C THR A 113 6.06 -28.11 -35.95
N PRO A 114 7.40 -28.30 -36.01
CA PRO A 114 8.07 -28.79 -34.79
C PRO A 114 9.49 -28.21 -34.52
N SER A 115 9.90 -28.27 -33.25
CA SER A 115 11.26 -28.02 -32.77
C SER A 115 12.16 -29.26 -32.89
N LEU A 116 13.46 -29.10 -33.15
CA LEU A 116 14.49 -30.06 -32.71
C LEU A 116 15.92 -29.47 -32.68
N HIS A 117 16.82 -30.18 -32.01
CA HIS A 117 18.14 -29.75 -31.55
C HIS A 117 19.21 -29.48 -32.63
N ALA A 118 20.00 -28.44 -32.35
CA ALA A 118 21.47 -28.36 -32.36
C ALA A 118 22.32 -29.04 -33.47
N LEU A 119 23.23 -28.25 -34.03
CA LEU A 119 24.54 -28.73 -34.48
C LEU A 119 25.62 -27.68 -34.20
N LEU A 120 26.75 -28.12 -33.65
CA LEU A 120 27.95 -27.31 -33.39
C LEU A 120 28.96 -27.47 -34.54
N ALA A 121 29.51 -26.36 -35.05
CA ALA A 121 30.95 -26.15 -35.26
C ALA A 121 31.24 -24.93 -36.16
N CYS A 122 32.02 -23.96 -35.66
CA CYS A 122 33.14 -23.33 -36.38
C CYS A 122 33.88 -22.32 -35.47
N LEU A 123 35.17 -22.58 -35.23
CA LEU A 123 36.19 -21.69 -34.67
C LEU A 123 37.34 -21.64 -35.71
N PRO A 124 38.09 -20.52 -35.87
CA PRO A 124 39.04 -20.00 -34.87
C PRO A 124 38.80 -18.50 -34.49
N CYS A 125 39.24 -17.95 -33.34
CA CYS A 125 40.58 -17.85 -32.70
C CYS A 125 41.55 -16.90 -33.46
N LEU A 126 42.33 -16.00 -32.83
CA LEU A 126 42.55 -15.56 -31.43
C LEU A 126 42.37 -14.00 -31.36
N THR A 127 42.68 -13.18 -30.35
CA THR A 127 43.30 -13.20 -28.98
C THR A 127 42.40 -12.38 -28.01
N SER A 128 42.58 -12.20 -26.68
CA SER A 128 43.72 -12.07 -25.72
C SER A 128 44.43 -10.70 -25.72
N SER A 129 44.84 -10.12 -24.57
CA SER A 129 44.84 -10.58 -23.15
C SER A 129 44.32 -9.42 -22.22
N ASP A 130 44.44 -9.36 -20.89
CA ASP A 130 45.14 -10.17 -19.85
C ASP A 130 44.53 -9.96 -18.44
N THR A 131 44.99 -10.68 -17.41
CA THR A 131 44.49 -10.61 -16.01
C THR A 131 45.54 -10.97 -14.95
N LEU A 132 45.50 -10.31 -13.78
CA LEU A 132 46.16 -10.69 -12.51
C LEU A 132 45.17 -10.38 -11.35
N SER A 133 44.88 -11.19 -10.33
CA SER A 133 45.59 -12.29 -9.62
C SER A 133 46.72 -11.80 -8.69
N GLU A 134 46.99 -12.41 -7.52
CA GLU A 134 46.58 -13.71 -6.95
C GLU A 134 46.62 -13.70 -5.39
N THR A 135 46.11 -14.78 -4.74
CA THR A 135 46.37 -15.34 -3.36
C THR A 135 46.65 -14.45 -2.11
N GLY A 136 46.35 -14.85 -0.86
CA GLY A 136 45.59 -16.00 -0.33
C GLY A 136 46.40 -17.06 0.45
N LEU A 137 46.22 -17.15 1.78
CA LEU A 137 46.49 -18.33 2.64
C LEU A 137 45.96 -18.11 4.08
N ALA A 138 45.86 -19.19 4.87
CA ALA A 138 45.36 -19.20 6.26
C ALA A 138 46.02 -20.33 7.07
N ASP A 139 46.01 -20.26 8.41
CA ASP A 139 45.80 -21.43 9.28
C ASP A 139 45.45 -21.05 10.75
N ARG A 140 45.32 -22.07 11.60
CA ARG A 140 44.75 -22.20 12.96
C ARG A 140 45.48 -21.57 14.17
N GLU A 141 44.72 -21.51 15.29
CA GLU A 141 44.99 -21.87 16.73
C GLU A 141 46.34 -21.42 17.38
N ASP A 142 46.48 -21.14 18.69
CA ASP A 142 45.81 -21.69 19.89
C ASP A 142 45.85 -20.67 21.10
N VAL A 143 45.62 -21.15 22.34
CA VAL A 143 45.36 -20.41 23.59
C VAL A 143 46.61 -20.12 24.47
N ASP A 144 46.69 -18.97 25.17
CA ASP A 144 46.72 -18.82 26.66
C ASP A 144 47.26 -17.45 27.23
N ARG A 145 46.98 -17.19 28.53
CA ARG A 145 47.46 -16.19 29.54
C ARG A 145 48.66 -15.26 29.26
N GLY A 146 48.65 -14.07 29.91
CA GLY A 146 49.91 -13.39 30.34
C GLY A 146 49.82 -11.96 30.91
N VAL A 147 49.84 -11.79 32.24
CA VAL A 147 49.81 -10.53 33.03
C VAL A 147 51.14 -9.72 33.03
N GLY A 148 51.09 -8.37 33.14
CA GLY A 148 52.20 -7.48 33.61
C GLY A 148 52.40 -6.20 32.78
N VAL A 149 52.10 -4.95 33.19
CA VAL A 149 52.56 -4.06 34.31
C VAL A 149 53.81 -3.19 33.96
N GLY A 150 53.74 -1.88 34.29
CA GLY A 150 54.75 -0.81 34.05
C GLY A 150 54.19 0.30 33.13
N GLU A 151 53.72 1.48 33.54
CA GLU A 151 54.14 2.53 34.51
C GLU A 151 55.32 3.44 34.06
N GLU A 152 54.99 4.63 33.57
CA GLU A 152 55.42 6.00 33.98
C GLU A 152 54.52 7.00 33.21
N GLY A 153 53.96 8.10 33.77
CA GLY A 153 54.60 9.36 34.18
C GLY A 153 54.56 10.39 33.01
N VAL A 154 54.03 11.62 33.08
CA VAL A 154 53.57 12.52 34.17
C VAL A 154 52.39 13.41 33.68
N GLY A 155 51.57 13.94 34.60
CA GLY A 155 50.44 14.87 34.38
C GLY A 155 50.82 16.30 33.91
N VAL A 156 50.03 17.37 34.08
CA VAL A 156 48.88 17.72 34.97
C VAL A 156 48.12 18.93 34.35
N ALA A 157 46.96 19.47 34.77
CA ALA A 157 45.94 19.26 35.84
C ALA A 157 44.58 19.91 35.39
N ARG A 158 43.51 19.86 36.20
CA ARG A 158 42.18 20.47 35.91
C ARG A 158 41.36 20.78 37.20
N PRO A 159 40.61 21.90 37.30
CA PRO A 159 39.60 22.16 38.34
C PRO A 159 38.17 22.36 37.77
N LEU A 160 37.06 22.37 38.51
CA LEU A 160 36.62 21.69 39.76
C LEU A 160 35.07 21.81 39.85
N ALA A 161 34.39 21.04 40.73
CA ALA A 161 32.92 21.09 40.91
C ALA A 161 32.49 20.86 42.39
N PRO A 162 31.32 21.34 42.84
CA PRO A 162 30.93 21.37 44.27
C PRO A 162 30.12 20.14 44.78
N PRO A 163 30.01 19.93 46.12
CA PRO A 163 29.37 18.76 46.76
C PRO A 163 27.91 18.97 47.25
N PRO A 164 27.19 17.89 47.65
CA PRO A 164 25.80 17.93 48.17
C PRO A 164 25.69 18.02 49.72
N ALA A 165 24.45 18.06 50.24
CA ALA A 165 24.08 18.33 51.64
C ALA A 165 23.33 17.14 52.35
N PRO A 166 23.20 17.13 53.71
CA PRO A 166 22.81 15.96 54.50
C PRO A 166 21.28 15.84 54.84
N PRO A 167 20.80 14.71 55.41
CA PRO A 167 19.38 14.39 55.57
C PRO A 167 18.73 14.81 56.90
N SER A 168 17.39 14.79 56.95
CA SER A 168 16.54 15.06 58.12
C SER A 168 16.04 13.79 58.83
N THR A 169 15.64 13.91 60.10
CA THR A 169 15.09 12.83 60.94
C THR A 169 14.07 13.35 61.97
N SER A 170 13.49 12.44 62.76
CA SER A 170 12.53 12.63 63.87
C SER A 170 11.03 12.74 63.51
N SER A 171 10.20 12.40 64.49
CA SER A 171 8.88 11.76 64.32
C SER A 171 7.83 12.28 65.34
N SER A 172 6.66 11.63 65.39
CA SER A 172 5.59 11.73 66.42
C SER A 172 4.52 12.85 66.24
N SER A 173 3.28 12.73 66.73
CA SER A 173 2.37 11.56 66.92
C SER A 173 0.98 12.00 67.43
N ALA A 174 -0.12 11.32 67.01
CA ALA A 174 -1.46 11.34 67.66
C ALA A 174 -2.21 12.72 67.70
N SER A 175 -3.51 12.85 68.01
CA SER A 175 -4.75 12.03 67.81
C SER A 175 -6.00 12.86 68.22
N SER A 176 -7.22 12.46 67.80
CA SER A 176 -8.55 13.03 68.20
C SER A 176 -8.85 14.49 67.77
N GLY A 177 -10.10 14.99 67.70
CA GLY A 177 -11.42 14.33 67.80
C GLY A 177 -12.63 15.32 67.86
N GLU A 178 -13.67 15.03 67.07
CA GLU A 178 -15.12 15.38 67.18
C GLU A 178 -15.67 16.81 67.51
N SER A 179 -16.65 17.25 66.69
CA SER A 179 -17.84 18.11 67.00
C SER A 179 -17.65 19.59 67.42
N ASP A 180 -18.62 20.52 67.38
CA ASP A 180 -19.77 20.89 66.48
C ASP A 180 -20.23 22.33 66.94
N VAL A 181 -21.29 23.10 66.58
CA VAL A 181 -22.57 23.02 65.81
C VAL A 181 -22.89 24.43 65.25
N GLY A 182 -23.74 24.60 64.22
CA GLY A 182 -24.29 25.94 63.86
C GLY A 182 -25.38 26.00 62.76
N ALA A 183 -26.65 26.22 63.14
CA ALA A 183 -27.82 26.37 62.25
C ALA A 183 -27.81 27.71 61.45
N SER A 184 -28.24 27.82 60.17
CA SER A 184 -29.57 27.61 59.54
C SER A 184 -30.63 28.68 59.95
N PRO A 185 -31.46 29.24 59.03
CA PRO A 185 -32.45 28.47 58.25
C PRO A 185 -32.66 28.88 56.75
N SER A 186 -33.55 28.16 56.07
CA SER A 186 -34.08 28.41 54.69
C SER A 186 -35.60 28.68 54.72
N PRO A 187 -36.22 29.06 53.59
CA PRO A 187 -36.74 28.08 52.59
C PRO A 187 -36.23 28.42 51.16
N ASP A 188 -36.76 27.98 49.99
CA ASP A 188 -38.03 27.28 49.62
C ASP A 188 -37.87 26.46 48.29
N HIS A 189 -38.97 26.04 47.65
CA HIS A 189 -38.99 25.19 46.44
C HIS A 189 -39.28 25.91 45.10
N GLN A 190 -38.36 25.73 44.12
CA GLN A 190 -38.48 24.98 42.85
C GLN A 190 -39.75 25.08 41.92
N PRO A 191 -39.71 24.66 40.62
CA PRO A 191 -38.74 23.76 39.96
C PRO A 191 -38.21 24.12 38.54
N GLY A 192 -37.14 23.42 38.13
CA GLY A 192 -36.71 23.18 36.73
C GLY A 192 -35.84 24.26 36.05
N GLY A 193 -34.84 23.93 35.23
CA GLY A 193 -34.22 22.62 34.93
C GLY A 193 -33.47 22.61 33.58
N GLY A 194 -32.14 22.41 33.57
CA GLY A 194 -31.34 22.34 32.34
C GLY A 194 -29.82 22.36 32.53
N SER A 195 -29.19 21.20 32.34
CA SER A 195 -27.78 20.97 31.94
C SER A 195 -26.70 22.03 32.23
N GLU A 196 -25.85 21.77 33.23
CA GLU A 196 -24.44 22.17 33.18
C GLU A 196 -23.65 21.14 32.35
N GLU A 197 -23.37 21.43 31.08
CA GLU A 197 -22.45 20.60 30.29
C GLU A 197 -20.99 21.03 30.53
N SER A 198 -20.15 20.06 30.88
CA SER A 198 -18.75 20.25 31.26
C SER A 198 -17.85 20.63 30.07
N ALA A 199 -16.96 21.61 30.28
CA ALA A 199 -16.07 22.17 29.27
C ALA A 199 -14.92 21.23 28.84
N HIS A 200 -15.23 20.13 28.16
CA HIS A 200 -14.26 19.19 27.59
C HIS A 200 -14.02 19.45 26.09
N GLY A 201 -12.74 19.53 25.68
CA GLY A 201 -12.32 19.60 24.27
C GLY A 201 -11.92 20.99 23.74
N LEU A 202 -12.08 22.06 24.52
CA LEU A 202 -11.61 23.39 24.17
C LEU A 202 -10.13 23.58 24.54
N VAL A 203 -9.34 24.11 23.60
CA VAL A 203 -7.91 24.38 23.77
C VAL A 203 -7.57 25.79 23.28
N THR A 204 -6.89 26.56 24.13
CA THR A 204 -6.35 27.87 23.75
C THR A 204 -4.94 27.74 23.20
N ILE A 205 -4.76 28.11 21.94
CA ILE A 205 -3.49 28.12 21.21
C ILE A 205 -3.01 29.57 21.10
N ARG A 206 -1.70 29.80 21.32
CA ARG A 206 -1.09 31.13 21.21
C ARG A 206 0.10 31.09 20.26
N MET A 207 0.20 32.08 19.39
CA MET A 207 1.31 32.20 18.42
C MET A 207 1.60 33.65 18.07
N LYS A 208 2.88 33.94 17.85
CA LYS A 208 3.36 35.21 17.29
C LYS A 208 3.67 35.03 15.81
N PRO A 209 3.54 36.07 14.97
CA PRO A 209 3.84 35.95 13.55
C PRO A 209 5.34 35.75 13.30
N ASP A 210 5.69 35.26 12.11
CA ASP A 210 7.07 35.20 11.62
C ASP A 210 7.59 36.58 11.19
N GLU A 211 8.85 36.63 10.72
CA GLU A 211 9.52 37.85 10.23
C GLU A 211 8.81 38.49 9.02
N GLY A 212 8.01 37.71 8.27
CA GLY A 212 7.14 38.20 7.20
C GLY A 212 5.72 38.61 7.67
N GLY A 213 5.47 38.56 8.98
CA GLY A 213 4.18 38.85 9.60
C GLY A 213 3.13 37.75 9.39
N LYS A 214 3.51 36.51 9.06
CA LYS A 214 2.57 35.41 8.80
C LYS A 214 2.51 34.43 9.98
N PHE A 215 1.33 33.85 10.19
CA PHE A 215 1.14 32.77 11.16
C PHE A 215 1.32 31.37 10.56
N GLY A 216 1.14 31.24 9.24
CA GLY A 216 1.42 30.01 8.50
C GLY A 216 0.30 28.96 8.45
N PHE A 217 -0.94 29.36 8.72
CA PHE A 217 -2.12 28.51 8.54
C PHE A 217 -3.17 29.20 7.67
N ASN A 218 -4.02 28.40 7.03
CA ASN A 218 -5.21 28.84 6.29
C ASN A 218 -6.47 28.51 7.09
N VAL A 219 -7.53 29.27 6.87
CA VAL A 219 -8.89 28.98 7.37
C VAL A 219 -9.87 28.76 6.21
N LYS A 220 -10.99 28.09 6.47
CA LYS A 220 -12.17 27.99 5.59
C LYS A 220 -13.44 28.17 6.42
N GLY A 221 -14.56 28.49 5.77
CA GLY A 221 -15.83 28.75 6.44
C GLY A 221 -15.94 30.17 7.01
N GLY A 222 -17.11 30.44 7.59
CA GLY A 222 -17.66 31.75 7.90
C GLY A 222 -19.18 31.71 7.75
N ALA A 223 -19.89 32.64 8.41
CA ALA A 223 -21.36 32.69 8.40
C ALA A 223 -21.96 32.92 6.99
N ASP A 224 -21.21 33.61 6.11
CA ASP A 224 -21.51 33.81 4.69
C ASP A 224 -21.42 32.52 3.85
N GLN A 225 -20.69 31.52 4.33
CA GLN A 225 -20.48 30.22 3.67
C GLN A 225 -21.33 29.10 4.30
N ASN A 226 -22.15 29.42 5.31
CA ASN A 226 -22.88 28.46 6.15
C ASN A 226 -22.01 27.29 6.67
N LEU A 227 -20.73 27.58 6.96
CA LEU A 227 -19.74 26.61 7.39
C LEU A 227 -19.01 27.13 8.64
N PRO A 228 -18.71 26.28 9.64
CA PRO A 228 -17.91 26.69 10.79
C PRO A 228 -16.51 27.11 10.36
N VAL A 229 -15.88 28.00 11.13
CA VAL A 229 -14.49 28.41 10.87
C VAL A 229 -13.55 27.26 11.21
N LEU A 230 -12.96 26.64 10.19
CA LEU A 230 -12.05 25.49 10.33
C LEU A 230 -10.65 25.84 9.83
N VAL A 231 -9.61 25.34 10.51
CA VAL A 231 -8.24 25.37 9.99
C VAL A 231 -8.16 24.45 8.77
N SER A 232 -7.90 25.03 7.59
CA SER A 232 -7.91 24.31 6.31
C SER A 232 -6.54 23.82 5.85
N ARG A 233 -5.45 24.43 6.35
CA ARG A 233 -4.07 23.99 6.12
C ARG A 233 -3.13 24.55 7.18
N VAL A 234 -2.08 23.82 7.57
CA VAL A 234 -0.96 24.31 8.39
C VAL A 234 0.35 24.07 7.63
N ALA A 235 1.12 25.13 7.37
CA ALA A 235 2.36 25.04 6.61
C ALA A 235 3.54 24.63 7.51
N PRO A 236 4.36 23.62 7.13
CA PRO A 236 5.48 23.16 7.95
C PRO A 236 6.50 24.24 8.31
N ASN A 237 7.09 24.13 9.50
CA ASN A 237 8.08 25.03 10.12
C ASN A 237 7.60 26.46 10.44
N THR A 238 6.33 26.79 10.20
CA THR A 238 5.75 28.11 10.51
C THR A 238 5.34 28.25 11.98
N PRO A 239 4.95 29.46 12.47
CA PRO A 239 4.49 29.62 13.84
C PRO A 239 3.30 28.74 14.24
N ALA A 240 2.34 28.49 13.33
CA ALA A 240 1.21 27.61 13.58
C ALA A 240 1.62 26.13 13.71
N ASP A 241 2.61 25.67 12.92
CA ASP A 241 3.15 24.32 13.03
C ASP A 241 3.99 24.11 14.31
N ARG A 242 4.66 25.18 14.77
CA ARG A 242 5.60 25.17 15.89
C ARG A 242 5.01 25.60 17.24
N CYS A 243 3.75 26.06 17.29
CA CYS A 243 3.11 26.47 18.54
C CYS A 243 2.82 25.26 19.45
N TYR A 244 2.64 25.53 20.75
CA TYR A 244 2.23 24.52 21.72
C TYR A 244 1.10 25.07 22.63
N PRO A 245 -0.06 24.41 22.70
CA PRO A 245 -0.48 23.24 21.92
C PRO A 245 -0.48 23.51 20.41
N ARG A 246 -0.14 22.50 19.61
CA ARG A 246 0.00 22.62 18.14
C ARG A 246 -1.36 22.75 17.47
N LEU A 247 -1.47 23.67 16.51
CA LEU A 247 -2.64 23.84 15.65
C LEU A 247 -2.65 22.75 14.58
N ASN A 248 -3.80 22.10 14.35
CA ASN A 248 -3.94 20.99 13.42
C ASN A 248 -4.97 21.33 12.33
N GLU A 249 -4.83 20.67 11.18
CA GLU A 249 -5.80 20.77 10.10
C GLU A 249 -7.12 20.09 10.53
N GLY A 250 -8.24 20.80 10.39
CA GLY A 250 -9.54 20.39 10.91
C GLY A 250 -9.88 20.86 12.34
N ASP A 251 -8.99 21.56 13.05
CA ASP A 251 -9.35 22.22 14.32
C ASP A 251 -10.41 23.32 14.06
N GLN A 252 -11.47 23.35 14.88
CA GLN A 252 -12.57 24.32 14.75
C GLN A 252 -12.27 25.57 15.57
N VAL A 253 -12.12 26.73 14.93
CA VAL A 253 -11.89 28.02 15.61
C VAL A 253 -13.22 28.56 16.13
N LEU A 254 -13.27 28.83 17.44
CA LEU A 254 -14.46 29.35 18.12
C LEU A 254 -14.22 30.78 18.64
N LEU A 255 -13.02 31.10 19.14
CA LEU A 255 -12.66 32.46 19.53
C LEU A 255 -11.35 32.91 18.86
N ILE A 256 -11.30 34.17 18.42
CA ILE A 256 -10.06 34.86 18.01
C ILE A 256 -9.86 36.07 18.90
N ASN A 257 -8.73 36.11 19.61
CA ASN A 257 -8.38 37.12 20.61
C ASN A 257 -9.53 37.40 21.61
N GLY A 258 -10.24 36.34 22.00
CA GLY A 258 -11.37 36.40 22.95
C GLY A 258 -12.72 36.82 22.37
N ARG A 259 -12.85 37.02 21.05
CA ARG A 259 -14.13 37.27 20.38
C ARG A 259 -14.64 36.05 19.64
N ASP A 260 -15.93 35.79 19.74
CA ASP A 260 -16.63 34.75 18.97
C ASP A 260 -16.61 35.06 17.46
N VAL A 261 -16.43 34.00 16.67
CA VAL A 261 -16.42 34.03 15.20
C VAL A 261 -17.63 33.36 14.57
N SER A 262 -18.54 32.78 15.36
CA SER A 262 -19.73 32.04 14.89
C SER A 262 -20.57 32.81 13.86
N ALA A 263 -20.77 34.10 14.10
CA ALA A 263 -21.55 35.01 13.25
C ALA A 263 -20.69 35.87 12.30
N MET A 264 -19.38 35.64 12.21
CA MET A 264 -18.47 36.43 11.37
C MET A 264 -18.38 35.84 9.96
N THR A 265 -18.33 36.71 8.94
CA THR A 265 -18.05 36.26 7.57
C THR A 265 -16.59 35.82 7.40
N HIS A 266 -16.31 34.99 6.40
CA HIS A 266 -14.96 34.51 6.09
C HIS A 266 -13.96 35.66 5.94
N GLU A 267 -14.35 36.75 5.27
CA GLU A 267 -13.50 37.93 5.12
C GLU A 267 -13.26 38.62 6.48
N GLN A 268 -14.29 38.77 7.32
CA GLN A 268 -14.16 39.34 8.65
C GLN A 268 -13.22 38.50 9.53
N VAL A 269 -13.32 37.16 9.48
CA VAL A 269 -12.44 36.23 10.18
C VAL A 269 -10.98 36.38 9.72
N VAL A 270 -10.74 36.36 8.41
CA VAL A 270 -9.38 36.54 7.84
C VAL A 270 -8.80 37.91 8.21
N ASN A 271 -9.63 38.96 8.20
CA ASN A 271 -9.21 40.30 8.62
C ASN A 271 -8.95 40.37 10.14
N PHE A 272 -9.69 39.64 10.97
CA PHE A 272 -9.42 39.54 12.42
C PHE A 272 -8.08 38.83 12.72
N ILE A 273 -7.77 37.75 12.01
CA ILE A 273 -6.47 37.07 12.10
C ILE A 273 -5.35 38.02 11.68
N ARG A 274 -5.52 38.79 10.60
CA ARG A 274 -4.52 39.78 10.14
C ARG A 274 -4.32 40.92 11.15
N ALA A 275 -5.40 41.49 11.66
CA ALA A 275 -5.38 42.60 12.63
C ALA A 275 -4.68 42.24 13.96
N SER A 276 -4.60 40.96 14.33
CA SER A 276 -3.84 40.52 15.52
C SER A 276 -2.35 40.93 15.48
N ARG A 277 -1.78 41.13 14.28
CA ARG A 277 -0.42 41.65 14.06
C ARG A 277 -0.21 43.09 14.55
N GLU A 278 -1.29 43.87 14.60
CA GLU A 278 -1.28 45.33 14.87
C GLU A 278 -1.79 45.67 16.27
N CYS A 279 -2.23 44.66 17.03
CA CYS A 279 -2.61 44.79 18.43
C CYS A 279 -1.39 44.92 19.35
N HIS A 280 -1.53 45.62 20.47
CA HIS A 280 -0.49 45.91 21.47
C HIS A 280 0.28 44.68 22.01
N SER A 281 -0.22 43.46 21.82
CA SER A 281 0.44 42.19 22.20
C SER A 281 1.33 41.59 21.12
N GLY A 282 1.10 41.89 19.84
CA GLY A 282 1.72 41.21 18.69
C GLY A 282 1.48 39.69 18.65
N GLU A 283 0.39 39.22 19.27
CA GLU A 283 0.10 37.79 19.49
C GLU A 283 -1.33 37.45 19.06
N LEU A 284 -1.46 36.32 18.37
CA LEU A 284 -2.72 35.69 18.00
C LEU A 284 -3.06 34.60 19.01
N VAL A 285 -4.23 34.72 19.61
CA VAL A 285 -4.81 33.76 20.56
C VAL A 285 -6.05 33.15 19.93
N LEU A 286 -6.01 31.86 19.62
CA LEU A 286 -7.15 31.10 19.13
C LEU A 286 -7.70 30.26 20.27
N THR A 287 -9.01 30.19 20.45
CA THR A 287 -9.63 29.07 21.17
C THR A 287 -10.27 28.16 20.14
N VAL A 288 -9.78 26.92 20.09
CA VAL A 288 -10.25 25.91 19.16
C VAL A 288 -10.93 24.77 19.92
N LYS A 289 -11.92 24.13 19.31
CA LYS A 289 -12.31 22.76 19.69
C LYS A 289 -11.40 21.82 18.91
N GLN A 290 -10.51 21.12 19.61
CA GLN A 290 -9.62 20.15 18.97
C GLN A 290 -10.45 18.99 18.44
N ASN A 291 -10.06 18.44 17.28
CA ASN A 291 -10.89 17.48 16.56
C ASN A 291 -10.93 16.08 17.22
N VAL A 292 -11.79 15.95 18.24
CA VAL A 292 -12.30 14.71 18.81
C VAL A 292 -13.84 14.71 18.67
N TYR A 293 -14.30 14.74 17.43
CA TYR A 293 -15.67 14.37 17.05
C TYR A 293 -15.63 12.88 16.64
N LEU A 294 -16.37 11.92 17.22
CA LEU A 294 -17.73 11.95 17.77
C LEU A 294 -18.72 12.49 16.74
N ALA A 295 -19.40 11.58 16.05
CA ALA A 295 -20.41 11.92 15.06
C ALA A 295 -21.69 12.37 15.76
N GLU A 296 -22.24 13.49 15.31
CA GLU A 296 -23.67 13.79 15.40
C GLU A 296 -24.23 13.90 13.98
N GLU A 297 -25.51 13.62 13.86
CA GLU A 297 -26.14 13.27 12.58
C GLU A 297 -26.57 14.53 11.81
N LEU A 298 -25.89 14.80 10.70
CA LEU A 298 -26.47 15.53 9.58
C LEU A 298 -26.53 14.56 8.40
N GLU A 299 -27.75 14.18 8.01
CA GLU A 299 -28.00 13.45 6.78
C GLU A 299 -27.63 14.35 5.59
N GLU A 300 -26.44 14.16 5.00
CA GLU A 300 -26.19 14.67 3.67
C GLU A 300 -27.11 13.92 2.68
N PRO A 301 -28.03 14.59 1.96
CA PRO A 301 -28.81 13.94 0.93
C PRO A 301 -27.86 13.42 -0.14
N ALA A 302 -28.09 12.21 -0.64
CA ALA A 302 -27.17 11.54 -1.53
C ALA A 302 -26.92 12.36 -2.82
N PHE A 303 -25.73 12.96 -2.93
CA PHE A 303 -25.19 13.49 -4.18
C PHE A 303 -24.81 12.34 -5.13
N GLN A 304 -25.82 11.60 -5.55
CA GLN A 304 -25.72 10.63 -6.63
C GLN A 304 -25.63 11.42 -7.94
N TYR A 305 -24.41 11.80 -8.34
CA TYR A 305 -24.16 12.38 -9.65
C TYR A 305 -24.29 11.30 -10.73
N VAL A 306 -25.53 10.92 -11.03
CA VAL A 306 -25.86 10.37 -12.35
C VAL A 306 -25.81 11.56 -13.32
N PRO A 307 -25.10 11.46 -14.45
CA PRO A 307 -25.40 12.27 -15.62
C PRO A 307 -26.77 11.82 -16.17
N GLU A 308 -27.86 12.25 -15.51
CA GLU A 308 -29.21 11.83 -15.88
C GLU A 308 -29.55 12.41 -17.26
N ALA A 309 -29.70 11.49 -18.23
CA ALA A 309 -30.16 11.66 -19.61
C ALA A 309 -30.07 13.06 -20.24
N LEU A 310 -29.18 13.20 -21.24
CA LEU A 310 -29.28 14.27 -22.25
C LEU A 310 -30.74 14.43 -22.72
N PRO A 311 -31.34 15.64 -22.63
CA PRO A 311 -32.75 15.83 -22.93
C PRO A 311 -33.10 15.36 -24.34
N THR A 312 -34.10 14.46 -24.44
CA THR A 312 -34.51 13.81 -25.69
C THR A 312 -35.33 14.76 -26.59
N SER A 313 -34.79 15.94 -26.94
CA SER A 313 -35.49 16.93 -27.78
C SER A 313 -34.61 17.95 -28.54
N VAL A 314 -33.37 17.63 -28.94
CA VAL A 314 -32.72 18.31 -30.10
C VAL A 314 -31.97 17.30 -30.97
N SER A 315 -32.71 16.54 -31.77
CA SER A 315 -32.14 15.69 -32.82
C SER A 315 -31.79 16.48 -34.08
N VAL A 316 -30.78 17.34 -34.01
CA VAL A 316 -30.10 17.87 -35.22
C VAL A 316 -28.99 16.87 -35.58
N GLY A 317 -29.28 16.01 -36.55
CA GLY A 317 -28.48 14.81 -36.81
C GLY A 317 -27.10 15.10 -37.41
N VAL A 318 -26.05 14.66 -36.72
CA VAL A 318 -24.78 14.28 -37.32
C VAL A 318 -24.67 12.74 -37.23
N PRO A 319 -24.92 11.99 -38.32
CA PRO A 319 -24.81 10.54 -38.28
C PRO A 319 -23.35 10.11 -38.29
N GLY A 320 -22.84 9.54 -37.18
CA GLY A 320 -21.50 8.93 -37.20
C GLY A 320 -20.83 8.54 -35.89
N SER A 321 -21.26 9.03 -34.71
CA SER A 321 -20.52 8.79 -33.45
C SER A 321 -21.42 8.49 -32.26
N GLN A 322 -21.58 7.20 -31.94
CA GLN A 322 -21.81 6.74 -30.57
C GLN A 322 -20.46 6.21 -30.07
N THR A 323 -19.82 6.94 -29.14
CA THR A 323 -18.61 6.47 -28.46
C THR A 323 -18.97 5.39 -27.45
N ALA A 324 -18.22 4.28 -27.40
CA ALA A 324 -18.47 3.23 -26.42
C ALA A 324 -18.24 3.74 -24.98
N PRO A 325 -19.03 3.31 -23.98
CA PRO A 325 -18.89 3.80 -22.59
C PRO A 325 -17.48 3.62 -22.00
N LEU A 326 -16.79 2.52 -22.34
CA LEU A 326 -15.38 2.33 -21.99
C LEU A 326 -14.49 3.45 -22.55
N HIS A 327 -14.63 3.81 -23.83
CA HIS A 327 -13.86 4.90 -24.45
C HIS A 327 -14.16 6.25 -23.79
N GLU A 328 -15.42 6.52 -23.44
CA GLU A 328 -15.80 7.73 -22.69
C GLU A 328 -15.14 7.77 -21.29
N SER A 329 -15.14 6.65 -20.57
CA SER A 329 -14.44 6.55 -19.27
C SER A 329 -12.92 6.75 -19.38
N MET A 330 -12.31 6.35 -20.50
CA MET A 330 -10.88 6.53 -20.77
C MET A 330 -10.53 7.98 -21.15
N LEU A 331 -11.41 8.69 -21.86
CA LEU A 331 -11.28 10.14 -22.05
C LEU A 331 -11.36 10.88 -20.71
N LEU A 332 -12.38 10.59 -19.89
CA LEU A 332 -12.53 11.18 -18.56
C LEU A 332 -11.36 10.85 -17.62
N LEU A 333 -10.74 9.68 -17.75
CA LEU A 333 -9.52 9.30 -17.05
C LEU A 333 -8.33 10.18 -17.46
N SER A 334 -8.13 10.37 -18.76
CA SER A 334 -7.04 11.18 -19.32
C SER A 334 -7.20 12.66 -18.98
N GLU A 335 -8.36 13.27 -19.28
CA GLU A 335 -8.67 14.66 -18.92
C GLU A 335 -8.56 14.91 -17.40
N GLY A 336 -9.01 13.95 -16.60
CA GLY A 336 -8.95 14.02 -15.14
C GLY A 336 -7.53 13.88 -14.56
N LEU A 337 -6.61 13.26 -15.30
CA LEU A 337 -5.17 13.21 -14.98
C LEU A 337 -4.47 14.52 -15.38
N GLU A 338 -4.73 15.03 -16.60
CA GLU A 338 -4.17 16.29 -17.09
C GLU A 338 -4.59 17.49 -16.22
N ALA A 339 -5.88 17.58 -15.90
CA ALA A 339 -6.42 18.62 -15.02
C ALA A 339 -6.08 18.41 -13.52
N GLY A 340 -5.53 17.24 -13.16
CA GLY A 340 -5.27 16.83 -11.77
C GLY A 340 -6.54 16.64 -10.91
N SER A 341 -7.73 16.75 -11.48
CA SER A 341 -9.01 16.70 -10.77
C SER A 341 -9.30 15.33 -10.17
N LEU A 342 -8.81 14.24 -10.76
CA LEU A 342 -8.90 12.89 -10.19
C LEU A 342 -8.09 12.76 -8.91
N VAL A 343 -6.90 13.36 -8.87
CA VAL A 343 -6.03 13.33 -7.67
C VAL A 343 -6.67 14.14 -6.55
N ALA A 344 -7.21 15.32 -6.85
CA ALA A 344 -7.92 16.15 -5.87
C ALA A 344 -9.17 15.46 -5.30
N GLN A 345 -9.91 14.69 -6.12
CA GLN A 345 -11.05 13.88 -5.65
C GLN A 345 -10.61 12.68 -4.79
N PHE A 346 -9.50 12.02 -5.15
CA PHE A 346 -8.93 10.94 -4.35
C PHE A 346 -8.45 11.40 -2.96
N GLU A 347 -7.91 12.62 -2.87
CA GLU A 347 -7.49 13.23 -1.59
C GLU A 347 -8.69 13.61 -0.70
N GLN A 348 -9.84 13.94 -1.29
CA GLN A 348 -11.09 14.20 -0.58
C GLN A 348 -11.84 12.92 -0.16
N MET A 349 -11.63 11.81 -0.88
CA MET A 349 -12.29 10.52 -0.60
C MET A 349 -11.94 10.01 0.81
N TYR A 350 -12.96 9.57 1.56
CA TYR A 350 -12.80 9.00 2.89
C TYR A 350 -11.70 7.93 2.95
N ARG A 351 -10.86 8.00 3.99
CA ARG A 351 -9.78 7.03 4.23
C ARG A 351 -10.27 5.76 4.92
N ARG A 352 -11.42 5.84 5.61
CA ARG A 352 -12.12 4.75 6.30
C ARG A 352 -13.62 4.98 6.13
N LYS A 353 -14.40 3.94 5.83
CA LYS A 353 -15.85 4.06 5.71
C LYS A 353 -16.46 4.43 7.08
N PRO A 354 -17.34 5.43 7.17
CA PRO A 354 -18.15 5.67 8.36
C PRO A 354 -18.95 4.43 8.79
N GLY A 355 -19.28 4.32 10.07
CA GLY A 355 -20.05 3.20 10.63
C GLY A 355 -19.30 1.88 10.82
N LEU A 356 -18.31 1.53 9.97
CA LEU A 356 -17.58 0.26 10.10
C LEU A 356 -16.59 0.26 11.26
N THR A 357 -16.70 -0.73 12.16
CA THR A 357 -15.89 -0.87 13.38
C THR A 357 -14.54 -1.57 13.14
N VAL A 358 -13.62 -1.41 14.10
CA VAL A 358 -12.26 -2.00 14.11
C VAL A 358 -11.87 -2.48 15.53
N ALA A 359 -12.87 -2.88 16.33
CA ALA A 359 -12.73 -3.19 17.75
C ALA A 359 -11.86 -4.43 18.00
N GLU A 360 -11.96 -5.44 17.14
CA GLU A 360 -11.26 -6.73 17.30
C GLU A 360 -9.75 -6.55 17.16
N ALA A 361 -9.34 -5.68 16.24
CA ALA A 361 -7.95 -5.28 16.06
C ALA A 361 -7.36 -4.46 17.23
N ARG A 362 -8.23 -3.92 18.10
CA ARG A 362 -7.87 -3.05 19.23
C ARG A 362 -7.94 -3.75 20.59
N ARG A 363 -8.30 -5.03 20.64
CA ARG A 363 -8.23 -5.83 21.88
C ARG A 363 -6.79 -5.92 22.39
N PRO A 364 -6.54 -5.94 23.72
CA PRO A 364 -5.17 -6.00 24.27
C PRO A 364 -4.37 -7.24 23.82
N GLU A 365 -5.04 -8.36 23.58
CA GLU A 365 -4.45 -9.58 22.99
C GLU A 365 -3.99 -9.39 21.53
N ASN A 366 -4.68 -8.54 20.76
CA ASN A 366 -4.51 -8.38 19.32
C ASN A 366 -3.66 -7.16 18.93
N GLU A 367 -3.51 -6.14 19.79
CA GLU A 367 -2.74 -4.93 19.46
C GLU A 367 -1.30 -5.26 19.02
N LYS A 368 -0.68 -6.27 19.64
CA LYS A 368 0.68 -6.77 19.31
C LYS A 368 0.76 -7.55 18.00
N LYS A 369 -0.36 -8.02 17.44
CA LYS A 369 -0.42 -8.67 16.12
C LYS A 369 -0.46 -7.65 14.98
N ASN A 370 -0.64 -6.36 15.25
CA ASN A 370 -0.64 -5.30 14.24
C ASN A 370 0.77 -4.73 14.01
N ARG A 371 1.22 -4.66 12.76
CA ARG A 371 2.49 -4.02 12.38
C ARG A 371 2.44 -2.50 12.52
N TYR A 372 1.25 -1.91 12.37
CA TYR A 372 0.98 -0.48 12.47
C TYR A 372 -0.30 -0.27 13.28
N ARG A 373 -0.24 0.58 14.30
CA ARG A 373 -1.32 0.78 15.29
C ARG A 373 -2.57 1.46 14.70
N ASP A 374 -2.36 2.24 13.65
CA ASP A 374 -3.35 3.01 12.90
C ASP A 374 -3.99 2.23 11.74
N ILE A 375 -3.47 1.04 11.40
CA ILE A 375 -3.88 0.25 10.23
C ILE A 375 -4.54 -1.05 10.69
N SER A 376 -5.88 -1.02 10.83
CA SER A 376 -6.71 -2.14 11.27
C SER A 376 -7.63 -2.65 10.16
N PRO A 377 -7.92 -3.97 10.09
CA PRO A 377 -9.05 -4.48 9.31
C PRO A 377 -10.38 -4.03 9.93
N TYR A 378 -11.46 -3.99 9.15
CA TYR A 378 -12.81 -3.86 9.72
C TYR A 378 -13.26 -5.16 10.37
N ASP A 379 -14.03 -5.08 11.45
CA ASP A 379 -14.52 -6.29 12.14
C ASP A 379 -15.46 -7.14 11.26
N THR A 380 -16.15 -6.49 10.32
CA THR A 380 -17.12 -7.11 9.39
C THR A 380 -16.48 -7.81 8.19
N THR A 381 -15.22 -7.52 7.87
CA THR A 381 -14.51 -8.04 6.69
C THR A 381 -13.15 -8.66 7.02
N ARG A 382 -12.76 -8.71 8.30
CA ARG A 382 -11.52 -9.37 8.74
C ARG A 382 -11.57 -10.85 8.40
N VAL A 383 -10.41 -11.43 8.10
CA VAL A 383 -10.29 -12.89 8.10
C VAL A 383 -10.33 -13.37 9.56
N ILE A 384 -11.08 -14.44 9.80
CA ILE A 384 -11.24 -15.08 11.11
C ILE A 384 -10.51 -16.42 11.04
N LEU A 385 -9.54 -16.64 11.92
CA LEU A 385 -8.83 -17.91 12.04
C LEU A 385 -9.59 -18.84 12.99
N THR A 386 -9.76 -20.10 12.60
CA THR A 386 -10.59 -21.07 13.32
C THR A 386 -9.76 -22.06 14.15
N ASN A 387 -8.54 -22.39 13.73
CA ASN A 387 -7.66 -23.35 14.44
C ASN A 387 -6.35 -22.71 14.95
N ALA A 388 -6.24 -21.38 14.93
CA ALA A 388 -5.04 -20.67 15.39
C ALA A 388 -4.92 -20.67 16.93
N VAL A 389 -3.84 -21.26 17.43
CA VAL A 389 -3.50 -21.31 18.88
C VAL A 389 -3.35 -19.90 19.49
N SER A 390 -3.04 -18.91 18.66
CA SER A 390 -2.86 -17.50 19.02
C SER A 390 -4.16 -16.68 19.06
N GLY A 391 -5.33 -17.32 18.95
CA GLY A 391 -6.63 -16.65 18.84
C GLY A 391 -7.03 -16.32 17.39
N ASP A 392 -8.29 -15.93 17.19
CA ASP A 392 -8.97 -15.87 15.89
C ASP A 392 -8.55 -14.69 14.99
N TYR A 393 -7.75 -13.75 15.51
CA TYR A 393 -7.42 -12.52 14.83
C TYR A 393 -6.11 -12.57 14.04
N ILE A 394 -6.17 -12.09 12.80
CA ILE A 394 -5.04 -11.69 11.97
C ILE A 394 -5.36 -10.33 11.30
N ASN A 395 -4.35 -9.48 11.07
CA ASN A 395 -4.52 -8.23 10.34
C ASN A 395 -4.60 -8.48 8.81
N ALA A 396 -5.74 -9.00 8.41
CA ALA A 396 -6.12 -9.35 7.04
C ALA A 396 -7.59 -9.01 6.82
N SER A 397 -7.99 -8.71 5.60
CA SER A 397 -9.37 -8.42 5.22
C SER A 397 -9.68 -9.05 3.87
N TYR A 398 -10.86 -9.63 3.73
CA TYR A 398 -11.41 -9.96 2.41
C TYR A 398 -11.63 -8.68 1.60
N VAL A 399 -11.23 -8.70 0.34
CA VAL A 399 -11.56 -7.68 -0.65
C VAL A 399 -12.02 -8.44 -1.89
N ASN A 400 -13.27 -8.22 -2.29
CA ASN A 400 -13.89 -8.86 -3.44
C ASN A 400 -14.22 -7.79 -4.47
N MET A 401 -13.74 -7.96 -5.70
CA MET A 401 -13.94 -7.02 -6.79
C MET A 401 -14.81 -7.69 -7.85
N GLU A 402 -16.09 -7.30 -7.88
CA GLU A 402 -17.04 -7.76 -8.89
C GLU A 402 -16.84 -6.99 -10.20
N ILE A 403 -16.68 -7.73 -11.29
CA ILE A 403 -16.51 -7.20 -12.64
C ILE A 403 -17.88 -7.27 -13.32
N GLN A 404 -18.52 -6.10 -13.45
CA GLN A 404 -19.83 -5.96 -14.08
C GLN A 404 -19.81 -6.50 -15.53
N GLY A 405 -20.99 -6.85 -16.06
CA GLY A 405 -21.15 -7.45 -17.40
C GLY A 405 -20.64 -8.89 -17.57
N SER A 406 -19.60 -9.30 -16.84
CA SER A 406 -18.92 -10.60 -16.97
C SER A 406 -19.37 -11.66 -15.94
N GLY A 407 -19.81 -11.23 -14.76
CA GLY A 407 -20.09 -12.13 -13.62
C GLY A 407 -18.84 -12.67 -12.91
N ILE A 408 -17.64 -12.16 -13.26
CA ILE A 408 -16.38 -12.50 -12.58
C ILE A 408 -16.32 -11.74 -11.25
N ILE A 409 -15.90 -12.43 -10.18
CA ILE A 409 -15.59 -11.81 -8.89
C ILE A 409 -14.16 -12.16 -8.53
N ASN A 410 -13.24 -11.21 -8.70
CA ASN A 410 -11.85 -11.38 -8.29
C ASN A 410 -11.77 -11.30 -6.76
N ARG A 411 -11.45 -12.43 -6.13
CA ARG A 411 -11.33 -12.53 -4.66
C ARG A 411 -9.90 -12.34 -4.21
N TYR A 412 -9.76 -11.58 -3.14
CA TYR A 412 -8.48 -11.24 -2.51
C TYR A 412 -8.58 -11.32 -1.00
N ILE A 413 -7.44 -11.59 -0.36
CA ILE A 413 -7.23 -11.25 1.05
C ILE A 413 -6.09 -10.22 1.09
N ALA A 414 -6.43 -8.99 1.44
CA ALA A 414 -5.49 -7.89 1.62
C ALA A 414 -4.99 -7.87 3.07
N CYS A 415 -3.70 -8.15 3.29
CA CYS A 415 -3.14 -8.29 4.64
C CYS A 415 -1.78 -7.58 4.82
N GLN A 416 -1.38 -7.37 6.08
CA GLN A 416 -0.04 -6.85 6.39
C GLN A 416 1.06 -7.87 6.07
N GLY A 417 2.28 -7.40 5.84
CA GLY A 417 3.45 -8.27 5.80
C GLY A 417 3.70 -8.90 7.18
N PRO A 418 3.72 -10.24 7.31
CA PRO A 418 3.77 -10.92 8.62
C PRO A 418 4.85 -10.39 9.57
N LEU A 419 4.52 -10.36 10.86
CA LEU A 419 5.48 -10.16 11.95
C LEU A 419 6.10 -11.52 12.31
N ALA A 420 7.25 -11.53 13.00
CA ALA A 420 7.87 -12.77 13.46
C ALA A 420 6.87 -13.61 14.29
N GLY A 421 6.13 -12.98 15.21
CA GLY A 421 5.10 -13.62 16.02
C GLY A 421 3.76 -13.89 15.32
N THR A 422 3.61 -13.60 14.02
CA THR A 422 2.37 -13.86 13.26
C THR A 422 2.63 -14.66 11.97
N CYS A 423 3.78 -15.33 11.83
CA CYS A 423 4.06 -16.17 10.67
C CYS A 423 3.20 -17.45 10.67
N THR A 424 2.95 -18.04 11.85
CA THR A 424 2.00 -19.16 12.03
C THR A 424 0.58 -18.74 11.67
N ASP A 425 0.10 -17.62 12.21
CA ASP A 425 -1.21 -17.05 11.88
C ASP A 425 -1.39 -16.83 10.36
N PHE A 426 -0.33 -16.41 9.66
CA PHE A 426 -0.35 -16.21 8.21
C PHE A 426 -0.46 -17.53 7.43
N TRP A 427 0.31 -18.56 7.77
CA TRP A 427 0.17 -19.85 7.09
C TRP A 427 -1.13 -20.56 7.44
N GLN A 428 -1.63 -20.39 8.67
CA GLN A 428 -2.97 -20.84 9.06
C GLN A 428 -4.06 -20.15 8.22
N MET A 429 -3.91 -18.86 7.92
CA MET A 429 -4.78 -18.13 7.00
C MET A 429 -4.72 -18.71 5.58
N VAL A 430 -3.52 -18.93 5.01
CA VAL A 430 -3.34 -19.56 3.69
C VAL A 430 -4.01 -20.94 3.63
N TRP A 431 -3.88 -21.74 4.70
CA TRP A 431 -4.48 -23.06 4.79
C TRP A 431 -6.01 -23.03 4.92
N GLU A 432 -6.56 -22.21 5.81
CA GLU A 432 -8.01 -22.17 6.04
C GLU A 432 -8.77 -21.53 4.87
N GLN A 433 -8.14 -20.62 4.13
CA GLN A 433 -8.74 -19.90 3.01
C GLN A 433 -8.48 -20.55 1.63
N GLN A 434 -7.82 -21.71 1.60
CA GLN A 434 -7.50 -22.50 0.40
C GLN A 434 -6.69 -21.77 -0.69
N SER A 435 -6.08 -20.63 -0.34
CA SER A 435 -5.29 -19.79 -1.24
C SER A 435 -4.04 -20.49 -1.77
N THR A 436 -4.00 -20.79 -3.07
CA THR A 436 -2.80 -21.33 -3.76
C THR A 436 -1.85 -20.24 -4.28
N LEU A 437 -2.26 -18.97 -4.25
CA LEU A 437 -1.46 -17.84 -4.75
C LEU A 437 -1.24 -16.77 -3.69
N VAL A 438 0.04 -16.38 -3.49
CA VAL A 438 0.48 -15.33 -2.56
C VAL A 438 1.31 -14.29 -3.29
N VAL A 439 0.91 -13.02 -3.22
CA VAL A 439 1.57 -11.89 -3.88
C VAL A 439 2.17 -10.92 -2.86
N MET A 440 3.47 -10.70 -2.94
CA MET A 440 4.27 -9.90 -2.00
C MET A 440 4.85 -8.65 -2.68
N LEU A 441 4.28 -7.48 -2.38
CA LEU A 441 4.62 -6.21 -3.02
C LEU A 441 5.56 -5.35 -2.14
N THR A 442 6.64 -5.96 -1.64
CA THR A 442 7.61 -5.32 -0.73
C THR A 442 8.86 -6.20 -0.61
N THR A 443 10.02 -5.62 -0.29
CA THR A 443 11.17 -6.40 0.18
C THR A 443 11.04 -6.69 1.69
N VAL A 444 11.93 -7.52 2.24
CA VAL A 444 11.98 -7.78 3.70
C VAL A 444 12.38 -6.51 4.46
N VAL A 445 13.31 -5.72 3.91
CA VAL A 445 13.89 -4.50 4.51
C VAL A 445 13.99 -3.39 3.47
N GLU A 446 13.42 -2.23 3.79
CA GLU A 446 13.41 -1.02 2.95
C GLU A 446 14.00 0.13 3.79
N GLN A 447 15.02 0.82 3.29
CA GLN A 447 15.84 1.82 4.01
C GLN A 447 16.26 1.39 5.43
N GLY A 448 16.71 0.14 5.59
CA GLY A 448 17.10 -0.43 6.89
C GLY A 448 15.95 -0.69 7.87
N ARG A 449 14.68 -0.50 7.46
CA ARG A 449 13.49 -0.78 8.28
C ARG A 449 12.81 -2.06 7.79
N VAL A 450 12.55 -3.00 8.71
CA VAL A 450 11.86 -4.27 8.41
C VAL A 450 10.41 -4.00 8.01
N LYS A 451 10.07 -4.26 6.74
CA LYS A 451 8.72 -4.09 6.18
C LYS A 451 7.91 -5.38 6.20
N CYS A 452 8.59 -6.53 6.07
CA CYS A 452 7.99 -7.85 6.22
C CYS A 452 8.96 -8.75 6.98
N HIS A 453 8.47 -9.66 7.82
CA HIS A 453 9.32 -10.78 8.27
C HIS A 453 9.45 -11.80 7.13
N ARG A 454 10.60 -12.50 7.02
CA ARG A 454 10.70 -13.64 6.10
C ARG A 454 9.91 -14.80 6.69
N TYR A 455 8.70 -15.02 6.18
CA TYR A 455 7.79 -16.07 6.64
C TYR A 455 7.95 -17.40 5.88
N TRP A 456 8.94 -17.51 4.98
CA TRP A 456 9.16 -18.68 4.15
C TRP A 456 10.59 -19.26 4.34
N PRO A 457 10.79 -20.59 4.20
CA PRO A 457 12.10 -21.24 4.18
C PRO A 457 12.97 -20.77 2.98
N ARG A 458 14.29 -21.01 2.98
CA ARG A 458 15.09 -20.89 1.74
C ARG A 458 14.80 -22.06 0.80
N LEU A 459 15.26 -21.99 -0.44
CA LEU A 459 15.25 -23.12 -1.37
C LEU A 459 15.76 -24.43 -0.73
N TYR A 460 14.97 -25.49 -0.83
CA TYR A 460 15.15 -26.83 -0.23
C TYR A 460 15.22 -26.88 1.31
N GLU A 461 15.03 -25.77 2.03
CA GLU A 461 14.74 -25.78 3.48
C GLU A 461 13.26 -26.08 3.73
N THR A 462 12.99 -26.65 4.90
CA THR A 462 11.65 -26.88 5.46
C THR A 462 11.55 -26.16 6.81
N VAL A 463 10.42 -25.48 7.08
CA VAL A 463 10.15 -24.79 8.35
C VAL A 463 8.72 -25.08 8.81
N ASP A 464 8.59 -25.39 10.11
CA ASP A 464 7.31 -25.67 10.75
C ASP A 464 6.66 -24.38 11.31
N PHE A 465 5.38 -24.21 11.00
CA PHE A 465 4.53 -23.11 11.42
C PHE A 465 3.30 -23.68 12.14
N GLY A 466 3.52 -24.11 13.39
CA GLY A 466 2.50 -24.83 14.17
C GLY A 466 2.31 -26.25 13.65
N THR A 467 1.11 -26.58 13.16
CA THR A 467 0.80 -27.88 12.54
C THR A 467 1.09 -27.90 11.04
N LEU A 468 1.39 -26.75 10.43
CA LEU A 468 1.65 -26.62 9.00
C LEU A 468 3.16 -26.61 8.74
N GLN A 469 3.61 -27.48 7.85
CA GLN A 469 5.00 -27.55 7.41
C GLN A 469 5.13 -26.92 6.02
N VAL A 470 6.08 -26.00 5.86
CA VAL A 470 6.34 -25.29 4.59
C VAL A 470 7.72 -25.68 4.08
N THR A 471 7.81 -26.12 2.82
CA THR A 471 9.09 -26.41 2.13
C THR A 471 9.19 -25.60 0.85
N CYS A 472 10.36 -25.03 0.55
CA CYS A 472 10.59 -24.36 -0.74
C CYS A 472 11.11 -25.36 -1.77
N LEU A 473 10.30 -25.68 -2.79
CA LEU A 473 10.69 -26.55 -3.89
C LEU A 473 11.49 -25.80 -4.97
N LYS A 474 11.17 -24.52 -5.19
CA LYS A 474 11.72 -23.71 -6.27
C LYS A 474 11.86 -22.25 -5.85
N GLU A 475 12.94 -21.60 -6.26
CA GLU A 475 13.21 -20.18 -6.05
C GLU A 475 13.95 -19.63 -7.28
N GLU A 476 13.32 -18.68 -7.97
CA GLU A 476 13.87 -17.95 -9.11
C GLU A 476 13.85 -16.46 -8.77
N GLU A 477 15.00 -15.89 -8.40
CA GLU A 477 15.14 -14.49 -8.01
C GLU A 477 15.91 -13.68 -9.07
N THR A 478 15.40 -12.49 -9.36
CA THR A 478 15.91 -11.51 -10.33
C THR A 478 16.00 -10.14 -9.66
N THR A 479 16.50 -9.12 -10.36
CA THR A 479 16.53 -7.74 -9.83
C THR A 479 15.14 -7.16 -9.58
N GLY A 480 14.14 -7.53 -10.39
CA GLY A 480 12.79 -6.98 -10.31
C GLY A 480 11.77 -7.85 -9.56
N PHE A 481 11.95 -9.18 -9.59
CA PHE A 481 10.98 -10.15 -9.08
C PHE A 481 11.66 -11.35 -8.41
N ALA A 482 10.95 -12.00 -7.49
CA ALA A 482 11.27 -13.36 -7.07
C ALA A 482 10.02 -14.25 -7.15
N PHE A 483 10.17 -15.42 -7.76
CA PHE A 483 9.11 -16.43 -7.87
C PHE A 483 9.50 -17.68 -7.09
N ARG A 484 8.56 -18.21 -6.31
CA ARG A 484 8.78 -19.37 -5.45
C ARG A 484 7.62 -20.35 -5.53
N GLU A 485 7.93 -21.63 -5.40
CA GLU A 485 6.96 -22.71 -5.30
C GLU A 485 7.15 -23.39 -3.94
N PHE A 486 6.12 -23.36 -3.10
CA PHE A 486 6.13 -24.03 -1.80
C PHE A 486 5.22 -25.25 -1.80
N THR A 487 5.58 -26.27 -1.04
CA THR A 487 4.60 -27.22 -0.49
C THR A 487 4.20 -26.79 0.90
N LEU A 488 2.90 -26.87 1.16
CA LEU A 488 2.27 -26.60 2.45
C LEU A 488 1.56 -27.88 2.87
N ILE A 489 2.11 -28.56 3.87
CA ILE A 489 1.63 -29.87 4.35
C ILE A 489 1.04 -29.70 5.76
N ASN A 490 -0.18 -30.18 5.98
CA ASN A 490 -0.72 -30.25 7.33
C ASN A 490 -0.28 -31.57 8.00
N THR A 491 0.63 -31.44 8.98
CA THR A 491 1.23 -32.60 9.67
C THR A 491 0.21 -33.51 10.38
N GLN A 492 -0.97 -33.00 10.72
CA GLN A 492 -1.99 -33.76 11.45
C GLN A 492 -2.78 -34.75 10.58
N ASN A 493 -3.05 -34.40 9.32
CA ASN A 493 -3.85 -35.24 8.40
C ASN A 493 -3.11 -35.64 7.11
N GLN A 494 -1.90 -35.10 6.90
CA GLN A 494 -1.04 -35.33 5.73
C GLN A 494 -1.64 -34.83 4.40
N ASP A 495 -2.60 -33.90 4.45
CA ASP A 495 -3.01 -33.15 3.25
C ASP A 495 -1.85 -32.24 2.80
N GLU A 496 -1.58 -32.21 1.49
CA GLU A 496 -0.56 -31.37 0.85
C GLU A 496 -1.21 -30.37 -0.11
N ARG A 497 -0.63 -29.17 -0.23
CA ARG A 497 -0.99 -28.17 -1.25
C ARG A 497 0.24 -27.49 -1.82
N HIS A 498 0.20 -27.16 -3.11
CA HIS A 498 1.20 -26.33 -3.76
C HIS A 498 0.79 -24.85 -3.69
N ILE A 499 1.73 -23.99 -3.29
CA ILE A 499 1.53 -22.54 -3.16
C ILE A 499 2.52 -21.82 -4.07
N THR A 500 2.01 -21.07 -5.04
CA THR A 500 2.80 -20.13 -5.85
C THR A 500 2.97 -18.83 -5.09
N HIS A 501 4.21 -18.36 -4.96
CA HIS A 501 4.55 -17.09 -4.32
C HIS A 501 5.26 -16.18 -5.31
N MET A 502 4.74 -14.95 -5.44
CA MET A 502 5.19 -13.97 -6.41
C MET A 502 5.56 -12.69 -5.69
N GLN A 503 6.83 -12.31 -5.72
CA GLN A 503 7.34 -11.12 -5.04
C GLN A 503 7.79 -10.07 -6.05
N TYR A 504 7.30 -8.84 -5.89
CA TYR A 504 7.75 -7.66 -6.63
C TYR A 504 8.80 -6.92 -5.80
N LEU A 505 10.05 -6.92 -6.27
CA LEU A 505 11.21 -6.34 -5.61
C LEU A 505 11.48 -4.90 -6.05
N ALA A 506 11.22 -4.57 -7.33
CA ALA A 506 11.50 -3.26 -7.95
C ALA A 506 10.62 -2.09 -7.47
N TRP A 507 9.87 -2.20 -6.36
CA TRP A 507 9.05 -1.07 -5.90
C TRP A 507 9.90 -0.13 -5.02
N PRO A 508 10.15 1.12 -5.45
CA PRO A 508 11.05 2.00 -4.72
C PRO A 508 10.53 2.36 -3.31
N ASP A 509 11.46 2.49 -2.38
CA ASP A 509 11.22 2.85 -0.97
C ASP A 509 10.53 4.21 -0.79
N HIS A 510 10.53 5.04 -1.84
CA HIS A 510 9.87 6.34 -1.91
C HIS A 510 8.95 6.39 -3.13
N GLY A 511 7.63 6.35 -2.91
CA GLY A 511 6.63 6.58 -3.94
C GLY A 511 6.25 5.35 -4.76
N VAL A 512 6.58 5.40 -6.05
CA VAL A 512 6.08 4.53 -7.13
C VAL A 512 7.20 4.31 -8.16
N PRO A 513 7.18 3.23 -8.96
CA PRO A 513 8.10 3.07 -10.08
C PRO A 513 8.02 4.24 -11.06
N ASP A 514 9.17 4.67 -11.62
CA ASP A 514 9.23 5.76 -12.60
C ASP A 514 8.62 5.39 -13.97
N ASP A 515 8.52 4.10 -14.27
CA ASP A 515 7.85 3.52 -15.44
C ASP A 515 6.97 2.33 -15.01
N SER A 516 5.85 2.13 -15.70
CA SER A 516 4.87 1.10 -15.38
C SER A 516 5.14 -0.27 -16.02
N THR A 517 6.12 -0.42 -16.93
CA THR A 517 6.30 -1.66 -17.73
C THR A 517 6.60 -2.90 -16.87
N GLU A 518 7.51 -2.82 -15.90
CA GLU A 518 7.80 -3.95 -15.00
C GLU A 518 6.61 -4.32 -14.11
N PHE A 519 5.86 -3.32 -13.63
CA PHE A 519 4.64 -3.51 -12.85
C PHE A 519 3.53 -4.19 -13.68
N LEU A 520 3.33 -3.75 -14.92
CA LEU A 520 2.34 -4.34 -15.84
C LEU A 520 2.72 -5.78 -16.22
N ASN A 521 4.00 -6.05 -16.46
CA ASN A 521 4.50 -7.42 -16.69
C ASN A 521 4.30 -8.34 -15.47
N PHE A 522 4.38 -7.81 -14.25
CA PHE A 522 4.07 -8.55 -13.03
C PHE A 522 2.56 -8.79 -12.87
N VAL A 523 1.72 -7.78 -13.12
CA VAL A 523 0.24 -7.90 -13.11
C VAL A 523 -0.21 -8.97 -14.12
N ALA A 524 0.37 -9.00 -15.32
CA ALA A 524 0.07 -10.03 -16.32
C ALA A 524 0.38 -11.46 -15.81
N GLN A 525 1.52 -11.66 -15.14
CA GLN A 525 1.88 -12.95 -14.55
C GLN A 525 0.98 -13.32 -13.35
N VAL A 526 0.58 -12.36 -12.51
CA VAL A 526 -0.38 -12.60 -11.40
C VAL A 526 -1.74 -13.04 -11.94
N ARG A 527 -2.22 -12.36 -12.99
CA ARG A 527 -3.46 -12.73 -13.70
C ARG A 527 -3.36 -14.11 -14.34
N GLN A 528 -2.23 -14.42 -14.97
CA GLN A 528 -1.97 -15.76 -15.51
C GLN A 528 -2.04 -16.83 -14.41
N ALA A 529 -1.37 -16.62 -13.27
CA ALA A 529 -1.39 -17.54 -12.13
C ALA A 529 -2.78 -17.68 -11.46
N ARG A 530 -3.62 -16.64 -11.54
CA ARG A 530 -5.03 -16.67 -11.09
C ARG A 530 -5.94 -17.52 -11.99
N THR A 531 -5.58 -17.78 -13.25
CA THR A 531 -6.49 -18.35 -14.26
C THR A 531 -7.16 -19.65 -13.78
N GLY A 532 -8.47 -19.60 -13.55
CA GLY A 532 -9.28 -20.74 -13.10
C GLY A 532 -9.41 -20.89 -11.58
N MET A 533 -8.74 -20.08 -10.76
CA MET A 533 -8.95 -20.03 -9.31
C MET A 533 -10.32 -19.42 -8.96
N VAL A 534 -10.96 -19.93 -7.90
CA VAL A 534 -12.17 -19.33 -7.29
C VAL A 534 -11.91 -18.82 -5.86
N GLU A 535 -10.85 -19.34 -5.26
CA GLU A 535 -10.27 -19.05 -3.94
C GLU A 535 -9.62 -17.66 -3.90
N PRO A 536 -9.56 -16.99 -2.74
CA PRO A 536 -8.94 -15.68 -2.63
C PRO A 536 -7.41 -15.73 -2.81
N THR A 537 -6.87 -14.86 -3.66
CA THR A 537 -5.42 -14.62 -3.72
C THR A 537 -4.98 -13.78 -2.52
N ILE A 538 -3.95 -14.21 -1.79
CA ILE A 538 -3.37 -13.39 -0.72
C ILE A 538 -2.54 -12.28 -1.36
N VAL A 539 -2.77 -11.01 -1.01
CA VAL A 539 -1.94 -9.89 -1.47
C VAL A 539 -1.51 -9.05 -0.28
N HIS A 540 -0.20 -8.88 -0.13
CA HIS A 540 0.37 -8.07 0.95
C HIS A 540 1.48 -7.14 0.49
N CYS A 541 1.79 -6.15 1.31
CA CYS A 541 3.03 -5.39 1.23
C CYS A 541 3.60 -5.28 2.66
N SER A 542 3.96 -4.08 3.13
CA SER A 542 4.20 -3.86 4.56
C SER A 542 2.88 -3.76 5.34
N ALA A 543 2.02 -2.81 4.97
CA ALA A 543 0.77 -2.51 5.67
C ALA A 543 -0.49 -3.18 5.07
N GLY A 544 -0.38 -3.73 3.86
CA GLY A 544 -1.52 -4.33 3.16
C GLY A 544 -2.55 -3.33 2.64
N ILE A 545 -2.13 -2.08 2.31
CA ILE A 545 -3.07 -1.02 1.87
C ILE A 545 -2.61 -0.25 0.61
N GLY A 546 -1.39 0.29 0.58
CA GLY A 546 -0.91 1.14 -0.52
C GLY A 546 -0.65 0.38 -1.81
N ARG A 547 0.52 -0.26 -1.90
CA ARG A 547 0.93 -1.11 -3.04
C ARG A 547 -0.09 -2.22 -3.33
N THR A 548 -0.67 -2.79 -2.27
CA THR A 548 -1.76 -3.77 -2.31
C THR A 548 -2.99 -3.26 -3.07
N GLY A 549 -3.46 -2.04 -2.77
CA GLY A 549 -4.57 -1.43 -3.48
C GLY A 549 -4.25 -1.07 -4.94
N VAL A 550 -3.00 -0.73 -5.25
CA VAL A 550 -2.57 -0.47 -6.64
C VAL A 550 -2.63 -1.75 -7.49
N LEU A 551 -2.15 -2.89 -6.98
CA LEU A 551 -2.27 -4.17 -7.70
C LEU A 551 -3.75 -4.53 -7.95
N ILE A 552 -4.59 -4.44 -6.93
CA ILE A 552 -6.01 -4.81 -7.01
C ILE A 552 -6.77 -3.89 -7.98
N LEU A 553 -6.51 -2.57 -7.94
CA LEU A 553 -7.08 -1.63 -8.91
C LEU A 553 -6.61 -1.93 -10.34
N MET A 554 -5.31 -2.17 -10.56
CA MET A 554 -4.79 -2.47 -11.89
C MET A 554 -5.39 -3.75 -12.48
N GLU A 555 -5.48 -4.82 -11.68
CA GLU A 555 -6.05 -6.10 -12.10
C GLU A 555 -7.57 -5.99 -12.35
N THR A 556 -8.29 -5.22 -11.51
CA THR A 556 -9.73 -4.94 -11.69
C THR A 556 -9.99 -4.12 -12.97
N ALA A 557 -9.19 -3.08 -13.23
CA ALA A 557 -9.32 -2.23 -14.39
C ALA A 557 -9.07 -3.01 -15.70
N GLN A 558 -8.08 -3.90 -15.73
CA GLN A 558 -7.84 -4.76 -16.90
C GLN A 558 -9.04 -5.70 -17.17
N CYS A 559 -9.66 -6.28 -16.15
CA CYS A 559 -10.89 -7.07 -16.31
C CYS A 559 -12.09 -6.24 -16.80
N LEU A 560 -12.23 -4.97 -16.40
CA LEU A 560 -13.29 -4.08 -16.90
C LEU A 560 -13.05 -3.74 -18.38
N ILE A 561 -11.82 -3.41 -18.78
CA ILE A 561 -11.44 -3.17 -20.18
C ILE A 561 -11.73 -4.41 -21.04
N GLU A 562 -11.39 -5.62 -20.56
CA GLU A 562 -11.70 -6.89 -21.22
C GLU A 562 -13.22 -7.15 -21.35
N ALA A 563 -14.00 -6.76 -20.33
CA ALA A 563 -15.45 -6.86 -20.31
C ALA A 563 -16.17 -5.78 -21.14
N ASN A 564 -15.44 -4.84 -21.76
CA ASN A 564 -15.96 -3.65 -22.46
C ASN A 564 -16.70 -2.66 -21.53
N GLU A 565 -16.51 -2.76 -20.22
CA GLU A 565 -17.16 -1.94 -19.20
C GLU A 565 -16.35 -0.67 -18.88
N PRO A 566 -16.99 0.44 -18.46
CA PRO A 566 -16.28 1.67 -18.11
C PRO A 566 -15.43 1.52 -16.84
N VAL A 567 -14.29 2.20 -16.81
CA VAL A 567 -13.35 2.16 -15.67
C VAL A 567 -13.36 3.51 -14.95
N TYR A 568 -13.84 3.52 -13.71
CA TYR A 568 -13.79 4.68 -12.83
C TYR A 568 -12.91 4.39 -11.61
N PRO A 569 -11.60 4.74 -11.64
CA PRO A 569 -10.66 4.36 -10.57
C PRO A 569 -11.05 4.85 -9.17
N LEU A 570 -11.76 5.97 -9.06
CA LEU A 570 -12.28 6.48 -7.79
C LEU A 570 -13.33 5.53 -7.18
N ASP A 571 -14.24 4.97 -7.98
CA ASP A 571 -15.29 4.08 -7.49
C ASP A 571 -14.72 2.70 -7.13
N VAL A 572 -13.73 2.22 -7.90
CA VAL A 572 -12.99 0.99 -7.59
C VAL A 572 -12.20 1.15 -6.27
N VAL A 573 -11.56 2.31 -6.03
CA VAL A 573 -10.94 2.60 -4.73
C VAL A 573 -11.97 2.73 -3.61
N ARG A 574 -13.15 3.30 -3.86
CA ARG A 574 -14.24 3.36 -2.88
C ARG A 574 -14.69 1.96 -2.46
N SER A 575 -14.91 1.07 -3.43
CA SER A 575 -15.25 -0.35 -3.20
C SER A 575 -14.18 -1.10 -2.41
N MET A 576 -12.88 -0.85 -2.69
CA MET A 576 -11.80 -1.39 -1.86
C MET A 576 -11.79 -0.80 -0.44
N ARG A 577 -12.01 0.51 -0.28
CA ARG A 577 -11.97 1.20 1.03
C ARG A 577 -13.14 0.86 1.94
N ASP A 578 -14.23 0.37 1.38
CA ASP A 578 -15.36 -0.22 2.11
C ASP A 578 -15.04 -1.62 2.68
N GLN A 579 -14.08 -2.32 2.09
CA GLN A 579 -13.71 -3.69 2.46
C GLN A 579 -12.41 -3.76 3.29
N ARG A 580 -11.47 -2.83 3.07
CA ARG A 580 -10.32 -2.60 3.93
C ARG A 580 -9.98 -1.10 3.95
N ALA A 581 -9.82 -0.52 5.14
CA ALA A 581 -9.51 0.91 5.25
C ALA A 581 -8.19 1.29 4.54
N MET A 582 -8.13 2.51 4.01
CA MET A 582 -6.94 3.16 3.45
C MET A 582 -6.30 2.50 2.22
N MET A 583 -7.03 1.62 1.52
CA MET A 583 -6.59 1.06 0.24
C MET A 583 -6.24 2.18 -0.76
N ILE A 584 -5.04 2.05 -1.34
CA ILE A 584 -4.24 3.11 -1.98
C ILE A 584 -3.99 4.29 -1.02
N GLN A 585 -2.73 4.45 -0.60
CA GLN A 585 -2.37 5.23 0.59
C GLN A 585 -2.01 6.69 0.28
N THR A 586 -1.43 6.97 -0.89
CA THR A 586 -0.92 8.28 -1.31
C THR A 586 -1.45 8.71 -2.67
N ALA A 587 -1.50 10.02 -2.91
CA ALA A 587 -1.85 10.61 -4.20
C ALA A 587 -0.94 10.10 -5.35
N SER A 588 0.36 9.91 -5.09
CA SER A 588 1.30 9.35 -6.06
C SER A 588 0.98 7.91 -6.46
N GLN A 589 0.55 7.06 -5.51
CA GLN A 589 0.12 5.68 -5.81
C GLN A 589 -1.15 5.66 -6.65
N PHE A 590 -2.09 6.57 -6.40
CA PHE A 590 -3.32 6.68 -7.18
C PHE A 590 -3.06 7.25 -8.59
N ARG A 591 -2.20 8.26 -8.71
CA ARG A 591 -1.80 8.82 -10.00
C ARG A 591 -1.12 7.78 -10.89
N PHE A 592 -0.09 7.10 -10.37
CA PHE A 592 0.67 6.06 -11.09
C PHE A 592 -0.22 4.96 -11.67
N VAL A 593 -1.20 4.47 -10.92
CA VAL A 593 -2.09 3.40 -11.40
C VAL A 593 -3.14 3.91 -12.38
N CYS A 594 -3.61 5.16 -12.25
CA CYS A 594 -4.45 5.80 -13.27
C CYS A 594 -3.67 5.99 -14.60
N GLU A 595 -2.41 6.44 -14.54
CA GLU A 595 -1.51 6.55 -15.69
C GLU A 595 -1.20 5.17 -16.30
N ALA A 596 -1.06 4.12 -15.48
CA ALA A 596 -0.90 2.74 -15.97
C ALA A 596 -2.18 2.16 -16.60
N ILE A 597 -3.38 2.56 -16.14
CA ILE A 597 -4.67 2.18 -16.75
C ILE A 597 -4.86 2.85 -18.09
N GLU A 598 -4.62 4.16 -18.17
CA GLU A 598 -4.67 4.93 -19.42
C GLU A 598 -3.71 4.31 -20.46
N ARG A 599 -2.45 4.06 -20.07
CA ARG A 599 -1.45 3.41 -20.93
C ARG A 599 -1.86 2.04 -21.47
N VAL A 600 -2.36 1.10 -20.64
CA VAL A 600 -2.72 -0.24 -21.18
C VAL A 600 -3.88 -0.20 -22.16
N TYR A 601 -4.73 0.81 -22.07
CA TYR A 601 -5.81 1.07 -23.03
C TYR A 601 -5.28 1.76 -24.30
N SER A 602 -4.52 2.85 -24.16
CA SER A 602 -4.05 3.66 -25.30
C SER A 602 -2.96 2.98 -26.13
N GLU A 603 -2.09 2.16 -25.52
CA GLU A 603 -1.16 1.27 -26.23
C GLU A 603 -1.86 -0.01 -26.77
N GLY A 604 -3.12 -0.26 -26.40
CA GLY A 604 -3.89 -1.45 -26.82
C GLY A 604 -3.39 -2.78 -26.26
N LEU A 605 -2.60 -2.75 -25.17
CA LEU A 605 -2.08 -3.92 -24.46
C LEU A 605 -3.20 -4.76 -23.86
N VAL A 606 -4.25 -4.11 -23.38
CA VAL A 606 -5.49 -4.75 -22.91
C VAL A 606 -6.67 -4.13 -23.66
N LYS A 607 -7.62 -4.97 -24.08
CA LYS A 607 -8.74 -4.57 -24.95
C LYS A 607 -9.96 -5.45 -24.70
N PRO A 608 -11.18 -4.99 -25.04
CA PRO A 608 -12.39 -5.81 -25.00
C PRO A 608 -12.21 -7.16 -25.67
N LEU A 609 -12.63 -8.24 -25.00
CA LEU A 609 -12.65 -9.58 -25.58
C LEU A 609 -13.81 -9.70 -26.59
N ALA A 610 -13.66 -10.57 -27.59
CA ALA A 610 -14.60 -10.67 -28.70
C ALA A 610 -16.07 -10.96 -28.28
N GLU A 611 -16.29 -11.57 -27.12
CA GLU A 611 -17.60 -11.85 -26.53
C GLU A 611 -18.29 -10.61 -25.90
N TYR A 612 -17.55 -9.54 -25.62
CA TYR A 612 -18.07 -8.24 -25.14
C TYR A 612 -18.08 -7.15 -26.21
N GLN A 613 -17.41 -7.36 -27.35
CA GLN A 613 -17.40 -6.45 -28.51
C GLN A 613 -18.72 -6.43 -29.31
N GLN A 614 -19.71 -7.26 -28.95
CA GLN A 614 -21.01 -7.38 -29.63
C GLN A 614 -22.19 -6.99 -28.72
N ARG A 615 -21.92 -6.27 -27.63
CA ARG A 615 -22.89 -5.67 -26.71
C ARG A 615 -22.90 -4.15 -26.90
#